data_AF-A0A8B6C0T8-F1
#
_entry.id   AF-A0A8B6C0T8-F1
#
_cell.length_a   1.000
_cell.length_b   1.000
_cell.length_c   1.000
_cell.angle_alpha   90.00
_cell.angle_beta   90.00
_cell.angle_gamma   90.00
#
_symmetry.space_group_name_H-M   'P 1'
#
loop_
_entity.id
_entity.type
_entity.pdbx_description
1 polymer ?
#
loop_
_entity_poly.entity_id
_entity_poly.type
_entity_poly.pdbx_seq_one_letter_code
_entity_poly.pdbx_strand_id
1 'polypeptide(L)'
;MKIAPSDLVDFGGQRSFDMTHQLFIQHRGTFILMFDGRLGLYTELEEYPQGDVTAASIILHWINSILTYCTKSDDKMPRIVFAATHSDSFSEDEKKKLVVTFQEELTQMFSSHKLHEHIMYFKVFFINATDKADVEIGRLKDILVDIAFQQSTWGQQMPIVWVPLDLQISDMRANGVKLITKERLLKINQSNKEFALSERRVEDFLLVQHSIGKLLYFSEPALKDFIVIQPSAMVNILRAFITDRIFWPENGPSRDILQRLSSTGVLKKMDLFTLWSQPAFNNILTDERIQEYVVKVLLHLDILVEPQRYTEKEISANLFLVPCIVTENIPQSMQSNATDDRTICIAYHLRETVVPSALSFKLIGASISIWPLKVVNSRFCLFFQAAIMDADNKNELQIHVEKHKIIVYLIHKVSKQLISPDLATTTQECLTLALERIIQFYNRCLGEQSLQVMSDLFKIEVGEVCKGETCLIPLSVAKQQVHWTCKNGNKHETKWPLYWFFDKNKQHCDLDCKGNETTQNNGKGTRYNENQKPSDYVKPDKTAKKKKTNSIP
;
A
#
# COMPACT_ATOMS: atom_id res chain seq x y z
N MET A 1 36.23 18.39 13.17
CA MET A 1 35.43 17.15 13.31
C MET A 1 34.01 17.46 12.86
N LYS A 2 33.50 16.80 11.81
CA LYS A 2 32.09 16.92 11.42
C LYS A 2 31.28 15.97 12.31
N ILE A 3 30.21 16.45 12.92
CA ILE A 3 29.31 15.63 13.74
C ILE A 3 27.90 15.83 13.20
N ALA A 4 27.24 14.73 12.81
CA ALA A 4 25.85 14.72 12.40
C ALA A 4 25.05 13.87 13.41
N PRO A 5 24.05 14.46 14.10
CA PRO A 5 23.14 13.68 14.94
C PRO A 5 22.23 12.83 14.05
N SER A 6 22.14 11.54 14.36
CA SER A 6 21.38 10.57 13.57
C SER A 6 20.61 9.63 14.48
N ASP A 7 19.36 9.33 14.10
CA ASP A 7 18.56 8.25 14.67
C ASP A 7 18.69 7.02 13.78
N LEU A 8 19.08 5.88 14.35
CA LEU A 8 19.19 4.61 13.63
C LEU A 8 17.91 3.80 13.80
N VAL A 9 17.30 3.41 12.68
CA VAL A 9 16.13 2.54 12.65
C VAL A 9 16.51 1.28 11.88
N ASP A 10 16.29 0.13 12.52
CA ASP A 10 16.49 -1.18 11.92
C ASP A 10 15.13 -1.77 11.52
N PHE A 11 15.01 -2.15 10.25
CA PHE A 11 13.81 -2.80 9.70
C PHE A 11 14.12 -4.27 9.46
N GLY A 12 13.29 -5.15 10.02
CA GLY A 12 13.39 -6.57 9.72
C GLY A 12 13.24 -6.81 8.22
N GLY A 13 14.17 -7.57 7.64
CA GLY A 13 14.17 -7.96 6.22
C GLY A 13 12.98 -8.83 5.81
N GLN A 14 12.15 -9.29 6.76
CA GLN A 14 11.05 -10.19 6.50
C GLN A 14 9.87 -9.46 5.85
N ARG A 15 9.28 -10.09 4.82
CA ARG A 15 8.16 -9.54 4.03
C ARG A 15 6.94 -9.12 4.86
N SER A 16 6.72 -9.74 6.02
CA SER A 16 5.63 -9.36 6.92
C SER A 16 5.72 -7.90 7.35
N PHE A 17 6.93 -7.36 7.49
CA PHE A 17 7.15 -5.97 7.91
C PHE A 17 6.97 -4.93 6.79
N ASP A 18 6.81 -5.35 5.53
CA ASP A 18 6.68 -4.44 4.38
C ASP A 18 5.60 -3.35 4.59
N MET A 19 4.48 -3.73 5.20
CA MET A 19 3.37 -2.81 5.51
C MET A 19 3.66 -1.81 6.63
N THR A 20 4.66 -2.09 7.47
CA THR A 20 5.06 -1.23 8.58
C THR A 20 6.02 -0.13 8.13
N HIS A 21 6.71 -0.32 7.01
CA HIS A 21 7.74 0.58 6.51
C HIS A 21 7.22 1.98 6.20
N GLN A 22 5.96 2.11 5.76
CA GLN A 22 5.31 3.40 5.49
C GLN A 22 5.29 4.37 6.69
N LEU A 23 5.46 3.88 7.92
CA LEU A 23 5.51 4.71 9.11
C LEU A 23 6.84 5.43 9.30
N PHE A 24 7.92 4.95 8.67
CA PHE A 24 9.29 5.33 9.02
C PHE A 24 10.19 5.58 7.82
N ILE A 25 9.85 5.05 6.64
CA ILE A 25 10.56 5.35 5.41
C ILE A 25 10.19 6.79 5.00
N GLN A 26 11.16 7.69 5.14
CA GLN A 26 11.00 9.13 4.89
C GLN A 26 12.03 9.66 3.90
N HIS A 27 11.63 10.64 3.10
CA HIS A 27 12.46 11.25 2.04
C HIS A 27 13.79 11.88 2.53
N ARG A 28 13.86 12.25 3.83
CA ARG A 28 15.05 12.85 4.46
C ARG A 28 16.02 11.80 5.03
N GLY A 29 15.73 10.51 4.85
CA GLY A 29 16.53 9.41 5.36
C GLY A 29 17.74 9.09 4.49
N THR A 30 18.70 8.39 5.09
CA THR A 30 19.76 7.67 4.37
C THR A 30 19.57 6.19 4.66
N PHE A 31 19.62 5.35 3.62
CA PHE A 31 19.34 3.93 3.74
C PHE A 31 20.61 3.11 3.55
N ILE A 32 20.78 2.09 4.38
CA ILE A 32 21.88 1.13 4.28
C ILE A 32 21.24 -0.22 4.00
N LEU A 33 21.49 -0.79 2.82
CA LEU A 33 21.07 -2.14 2.47
C LEU A 33 22.21 -3.10 2.78
N MET A 34 21.96 -4.00 3.73
CA MET A 34 22.90 -4.98 4.20
C MET A 34 22.61 -6.36 3.59
N PHE A 35 23.65 -7.08 3.18
CA PHE A 35 23.54 -8.46 2.69
C PHE A 35 24.71 -9.33 3.16
N ASP A 36 24.53 -10.65 3.09
CA ASP A 36 25.59 -11.61 3.42
C ASP A 36 26.62 -11.69 2.27
N GLY A 37 27.84 -11.21 2.52
CA GLY A 37 28.91 -11.22 1.53
C GLY A 37 29.43 -12.62 1.20
N ARG A 38 29.12 -13.65 2.00
CA ARG A 38 29.57 -15.03 1.75
C ARG A 38 28.81 -15.71 0.63
N LEU A 39 27.54 -15.38 0.48
CA LEU A 39 26.62 -16.06 -0.42
C LEU A 39 26.66 -15.44 -1.83
N GLY A 40 27.07 -14.18 -1.98
CA GLY A 40 26.97 -13.46 -3.24
C GLY A 40 25.54 -13.03 -3.58
N LEU A 41 25.36 -12.17 -4.58
CA LEU A 41 24.06 -11.53 -4.81
C LEU A 41 23.02 -12.46 -5.45
N TYR A 42 23.45 -13.40 -6.29
CA TYR A 42 22.55 -14.23 -7.10
C TYR A 42 22.36 -15.64 -6.55
N THR A 43 22.92 -15.96 -5.39
CA THR A 43 22.70 -17.25 -4.73
C THR A 43 21.32 -17.29 -4.10
N GLU A 44 20.64 -18.42 -4.29
CA GLU A 44 19.33 -18.67 -3.68
C GLU A 44 19.46 -18.81 -2.16
N LEU A 45 18.53 -18.17 -1.45
CA LEU A 45 18.50 -18.16 0.01
C LEU A 45 17.59 -19.28 0.52
N GLU A 46 18.18 -20.25 1.24
CA GLU A 46 17.48 -21.43 1.78
C GLU A 46 16.32 -21.08 2.73
N GLU A 47 16.37 -19.91 3.37
CA GLU A 47 15.36 -19.42 4.30
C GLU A 47 13.99 -19.12 3.63
N TYR A 48 13.93 -19.12 2.29
CA TYR A 48 12.72 -18.85 1.52
C TYR A 48 12.26 -20.11 0.77
N PRO A 49 11.46 -20.99 1.39
CA PRO A 49 11.07 -22.31 0.84
C PRO A 49 10.17 -22.26 -0.41
N GLN A 50 9.85 -21.06 -0.92
CA GLN A 50 9.04 -20.86 -2.13
C GLN A 50 9.88 -20.66 -3.41
N GLY A 51 11.21 -20.78 -3.36
CA GLY A 51 12.10 -20.81 -4.53
C GLY A 51 12.39 -19.43 -5.17
N ASP A 52 13.55 -19.31 -5.82
CA ASP A 52 14.07 -18.16 -6.58
C ASP A 52 14.29 -16.83 -5.80
N VAL A 53 14.43 -16.86 -4.48
CA VAL A 53 14.75 -15.64 -3.71
C VAL A 53 16.26 -15.52 -3.51
N THR A 54 16.84 -14.51 -4.13
CA THR A 54 18.26 -14.15 -4.01
C THR A 54 18.45 -12.83 -3.28
N ALA A 55 19.65 -12.53 -2.79
CA ALA A 55 19.95 -11.22 -2.20
C ALA A 55 19.70 -10.08 -3.21
N ALA A 56 20.01 -10.28 -4.49
CA ALA A 56 19.71 -9.34 -5.57
C ALA A 56 18.21 -9.03 -5.67
N SER A 57 17.35 -10.08 -5.61
CA SER A 57 15.89 -9.90 -5.66
C SER A 57 15.35 -9.11 -4.46
N ILE A 58 15.91 -9.35 -3.25
CA ILE A 58 15.55 -8.64 -2.02
C ILE A 58 16.02 -7.19 -2.07
N ILE A 59 17.26 -6.94 -2.51
CA ILE A 59 17.82 -5.60 -2.68
C ILE A 59 16.97 -4.79 -3.66
N LEU A 60 16.60 -5.38 -4.80
CA LEU A 60 15.72 -4.74 -5.78
C LEU A 60 14.36 -4.39 -5.17
N HIS A 61 13.76 -5.30 -4.39
CA HIS A 61 12.51 -5.04 -3.67
C HIS A 61 12.63 -3.87 -2.69
N TRP A 62 13.71 -3.82 -1.91
CA TRP A 62 13.96 -2.75 -0.95
C TRP A 62 14.20 -1.39 -1.61
N ILE A 63 14.99 -1.35 -2.69
CA ILE A 63 15.22 -0.11 -3.45
C ILE A 63 13.90 0.39 -4.02
N ASN A 64 13.12 -0.48 -4.67
CA ASN A 64 11.82 -0.10 -5.21
C ASN A 64 10.87 0.40 -4.11
N SER A 65 10.87 -0.25 -2.95
CA SER A 65 10.09 0.17 -1.79
C SER A 65 10.53 1.56 -1.31
N ILE A 66 11.81 1.77 -0.98
CA ILE A 66 12.36 3.05 -0.52
C ILE A 66 12.04 4.16 -1.52
N LEU A 67 12.31 3.94 -2.80
CA LEU A 67 12.11 4.95 -3.84
C LEU A 67 10.63 5.27 -4.07
N THR A 68 9.73 4.32 -3.84
CA THR A 68 8.27 4.57 -3.83
C THR A 68 7.85 5.54 -2.73
N TYR A 69 8.50 5.51 -1.56
CA TYR A 69 8.15 6.36 -0.43
C TYR A 69 8.87 7.71 -0.39
N CYS A 70 10.08 7.79 -0.95
CA CYS A 70 11.03 8.82 -0.59
C CYS A 70 11.46 9.76 -1.72
N THR A 71 11.13 9.47 -2.97
CA THR A 71 11.70 10.23 -4.08
C THR A 71 11.11 11.63 -4.14
N LYS A 72 11.98 12.65 -4.03
CA LYS A 72 11.76 14.01 -4.53
C LYS A 72 12.70 14.22 -5.70
N SER A 73 12.20 14.71 -6.83
CA SER A 73 12.93 14.73 -8.10
C SER A 73 14.09 15.73 -8.16
N ASP A 74 14.30 16.58 -7.15
CA ASP A 74 15.16 17.75 -7.32
C ASP A 74 16.45 17.71 -6.48
N ASP A 75 16.49 16.97 -5.37
CA ASP A 75 17.66 16.95 -4.46
C ASP A 75 18.42 15.60 -4.43
N LYS A 76 18.03 14.65 -5.29
CA LYS A 76 18.67 13.32 -5.41
C LYS A 76 18.69 12.55 -4.07
N MET A 77 17.73 12.83 -3.20
CA MET A 77 17.52 12.17 -1.92
C MET A 77 16.28 11.26 -1.98
N PRO A 78 16.31 10.11 -1.28
CA PRO A 78 17.31 9.66 -0.32
C PRO A 78 18.53 9.03 -1.01
N ARG A 79 19.65 8.88 -0.28
CA ARG A 79 20.78 8.05 -0.73
C ARG A 79 20.66 6.64 -0.18
N ILE A 80 20.92 5.66 -1.05
CA ILE A 80 20.94 4.24 -0.71
C ILE A 80 22.38 3.72 -0.86
N VAL A 81 22.92 3.20 0.23
CA VAL A 81 24.29 2.68 0.36
C VAL A 81 24.26 1.18 0.62
N PHE A 82 25.29 0.45 0.19
CA PHE A 82 25.37 -1.00 0.32
C PHE A 82 26.47 -1.43 1.28
N ALA A 83 26.17 -2.39 2.15
CA ALA A 83 27.14 -3.04 3.01
C ALA A 83 27.05 -4.58 2.89
N ALA A 84 28.14 -5.21 2.48
CA ALA A 84 28.30 -6.66 2.55
C ALA A 84 28.85 -7.03 3.93
N THR A 85 28.30 -8.05 4.57
CA THR A 85 28.72 -8.52 5.90
C THR A 85 29.56 -9.80 5.81
N HIS A 86 30.21 -10.17 6.93
CA HIS A 86 31.08 -11.35 7.05
C HIS A 86 32.40 -11.25 6.29
N SER A 87 33.01 -10.05 6.25
CA SER A 87 34.31 -9.89 5.59
C SER A 87 35.41 -10.74 6.24
N ASP A 88 35.29 -11.03 7.53
CA ASP A 88 36.19 -11.91 8.30
C ASP A 88 36.29 -13.34 7.77
N SER A 89 35.34 -13.78 6.95
CA SER A 89 35.39 -15.08 6.27
C SER A 89 36.37 -15.13 5.08
N PHE A 90 37.03 -14.02 4.76
CA PHE A 90 37.83 -13.87 3.55
C PHE A 90 39.20 -13.23 3.83
N SER A 91 40.21 -13.59 3.04
CA SER A 91 41.49 -12.90 3.01
C SER A 91 41.35 -11.50 2.38
N GLU A 92 42.31 -10.61 2.64
CA GLU A 92 42.28 -9.23 2.10
C GLU A 92 42.24 -9.18 0.56
N ASP A 93 42.88 -10.12 -0.13
CA ASP A 93 42.86 -10.17 -1.60
C ASP A 93 41.52 -10.68 -2.14
N GLU A 94 40.87 -11.60 -1.43
CA GLU A 94 39.50 -12.06 -1.76
C GLU A 94 38.49 -10.96 -1.51
N LYS A 95 38.58 -10.24 -0.38
CA LYS A 95 37.72 -9.09 -0.07
C LYS A 95 37.74 -8.06 -1.20
N LYS A 96 38.94 -7.68 -1.68
CA LYS A 96 39.07 -6.70 -2.78
C LYS A 96 38.41 -7.20 -4.06
N LYS A 97 38.58 -8.47 -4.41
CA LYS A 97 37.94 -9.07 -5.60
C LYS A 97 36.42 -9.07 -5.45
N LEU A 98 35.90 -9.52 -4.31
CA LEU A 98 34.46 -9.57 -4.04
C LEU A 98 33.81 -8.19 -4.05
N VAL A 99 34.47 -7.17 -3.49
CA VAL A 99 33.97 -5.79 -3.54
C VAL A 99 33.82 -5.31 -4.99
N VAL A 100 34.80 -5.60 -5.85
CA VAL A 100 34.72 -5.26 -7.29
C VAL A 100 33.57 -6.02 -7.95
N THR A 101 33.45 -7.32 -7.68
CA THR A 101 32.35 -8.15 -8.20
C THR A 101 30.99 -7.59 -7.79
N PHE A 102 30.77 -7.29 -6.51
CA PHE A 102 29.50 -6.71 -6.03
C PHE A 102 29.22 -5.35 -6.68
N GLN A 103 30.23 -4.51 -6.87
CA GLN A 103 30.07 -3.22 -7.55
C GLN A 103 29.66 -3.40 -9.02
N GLU A 104 30.26 -4.34 -9.74
CA GLU A 104 29.92 -4.67 -11.13
C GLU A 104 28.49 -5.21 -11.23
N GLU A 105 28.12 -6.15 -10.36
CA GLU A 105 26.78 -6.75 -10.31
C GLU A 105 25.71 -5.69 -10.00
N LEU A 106 25.92 -4.86 -8.98
CA LEU A 106 24.99 -3.77 -8.63
C LEU A 106 24.92 -2.71 -9.76
N THR A 107 26.05 -2.42 -10.41
CA THR A 107 26.07 -1.50 -11.57
C THR A 107 25.25 -2.06 -12.72
N GLN A 108 25.39 -3.35 -13.02
CA GLN A 108 24.58 -4.00 -14.05
C GLN A 108 23.09 -3.97 -13.71
N MET A 109 22.73 -4.19 -12.44
CA MET A 109 21.35 -4.14 -11.98
C MET A 109 20.73 -2.74 -12.06
N PHE A 110 21.46 -1.70 -11.64
CA PHE A 110 20.86 -0.40 -11.34
C PHE A 110 21.27 0.75 -12.28
N SER A 111 22.25 0.56 -13.17
CA SER A 111 22.67 1.62 -14.11
C SER A 111 21.57 2.10 -15.06
N SER A 112 20.65 1.21 -15.44
CA SER A 112 19.50 1.53 -16.28
C SER A 112 18.26 1.95 -15.48
N HIS A 113 18.33 1.94 -14.14
CA HIS A 113 17.23 2.33 -13.29
C HIS A 113 16.98 3.84 -13.41
N LYS A 114 15.73 4.27 -13.64
CA LYS A 114 15.42 5.71 -13.82
C LYS A 114 15.89 6.59 -12.66
N LEU A 115 15.83 6.03 -11.46
CA LEU A 115 16.21 6.69 -10.21
C LEU A 115 17.61 6.24 -9.75
N HIS A 116 18.48 5.82 -10.67
CA HIS A 116 19.84 5.36 -10.36
C HIS A 116 20.65 6.40 -9.58
N GLU A 117 20.33 7.69 -9.72
CA GLU A 117 21.04 8.76 -9.02
C GLU A 117 20.86 8.73 -7.50
N HIS A 118 19.84 8.04 -6.98
CA HIS A 118 19.63 7.81 -5.55
C HIS A 118 20.50 6.65 -5.01
N ILE A 119 21.06 5.82 -5.89
CA ILE A 119 21.65 4.53 -5.55
C ILE A 119 23.17 4.61 -5.68
N MET A 120 23.91 4.36 -4.59
CA MET A 120 25.38 4.40 -4.57
C MET A 120 26.00 3.04 -4.91
N TYR A 121 25.58 2.41 -6.01
CA TYR A 121 26.03 1.05 -6.42
C TYR A 121 27.52 0.95 -6.76
N PHE A 122 28.19 2.07 -6.99
CA PHE A 122 29.65 2.15 -7.18
C PHE A 122 30.45 2.10 -5.87
N LYS A 123 29.78 2.00 -4.71
CA LYS A 123 30.41 1.87 -3.40
C LYS A 123 29.73 0.77 -2.60
N VAL A 124 30.51 -0.27 -2.26
CA VAL A 124 30.10 -1.37 -1.39
C VAL A 124 31.09 -1.44 -0.24
N PHE A 125 30.59 -1.39 0.98
CA PHE A 125 31.41 -1.55 2.20
C PHE A 125 31.40 -3.00 2.63
N PHE A 126 32.53 -3.70 2.56
CA PHE A 126 32.62 -5.09 3.00
C PHE A 126 33.13 -5.16 4.43
N ILE A 127 32.20 -5.31 5.38
CA ILE A 127 32.44 -5.10 6.81
C ILE A 127 32.51 -6.42 7.58
N ASN A 128 33.34 -6.44 8.63
CA ASN A 128 33.23 -7.39 9.72
C ASN A 128 32.37 -6.75 10.83
N ALA A 129 31.10 -7.14 10.90
CA ALA A 129 30.16 -6.61 11.90
C ALA A 129 30.51 -7.01 13.35
N THR A 130 31.40 -7.99 13.55
CA THR A 130 31.84 -8.43 14.88
C THR A 130 33.03 -7.63 15.40
N ASP A 131 33.76 -6.91 14.53
CA ASP A 131 34.91 -6.10 14.89
C ASP A 131 34.54 -4.61 14.97
N LYS A 132 34.56 -4.05 16.18
CA LYS A 132 34.27 -2.63 16.42
C LYS A 132 35.33 -1.68 15.84
N ALA A 133 36.53 -2.19 15.57
CA ALA A 133 37.64 -1.44 15.00
C ALA A 133 37.78 -1.65 13.49
N ASP A 134 36.82 -2.33 12.85
CA ASP A 134 36.80 -2.52 11.40
C ASP A 134 36.87 -1.18 10.67
N VAL A 135 37.87 -1.05 9.78
CA VAL A 135 38.18 0.20 9.08
C VAL A 135 37.09 0.55 8.07
N GLU A 136 36.42 -0.43 7.46
CA GLU A 136 35.33 -0.21 6.52
C GLU A 136 34.06 0.29 7.23
N ILE A 137 33.81 -0.12 8.48
CA ILE A 137 32.78 0.51 9.32
C ILE A 137 33.09 2.00 9.55
N GLY A 138 34.36 2.34 9.77
CA GLY A 138 34.81 3.73 9.86
C GLY A 138 34.50 4.52 8.59
N ARG A 139 34.88 3.98 7.43
CA ARG A 139 34.60 4.60 6.11
C ARG A 139 33.12 4.74 5.81
N LEU A 140 32.32 3.74 6.20
CA LEU A 140 30.86 3.81 6.07
C LEU A 140 30.31 4.98 6.89
N LYS A 141 30.75 5.14 8.15
CA LYS A 141 30.36 6.29 9.00
C LYS A 141 30.72 7.63 8.36
N ASP A 142 31.92 7.76 7.81
CA ASP A 142 32.36 9.00 7.15
C ASP A 142 31.46 9.34 5.96
N ILE A 143 31.12 8.35 5.14
CA ILE A 143 30.19 8.54 4.02
C ILE A 143 28.78 8.90 4.49
N LEU A 144 28.26 8.27 5.54
CA LEU A 144 26.95 8.62 6.09
C LEU A 144 26.93 10.06 6.62
N VAL A 145 28.01 10.49 7.27
CA VAL A 145 28.17 11.89 7.70
C VAL A 145 28.16 12.81 6.47
N ASP A 146 28.97 12.53 5.44
CA ASP A 146 28.99 13.37 4.25
C ASP A 146 27.62 13.44 3.53
N ILE A 147 26.88 12.33 3.46
CA ILE A 147 25.50 12.31 2.93
C ILE A 147 24.58 13.19 3.78
N ALA A 148 24.66 13.12 5.12
CA ALA A 148 23.84 13.93 6.00
C ALA A 148 24.06 15.44 5.76
N PHE A 149 25.30 15.86 5.54
CA PHE A 149 25.63 17.26 5.20
C PHE A 149 25.19 17.67 3.78
N GLN A 150 24.93 16.72 2.87
CA GLN A 150 24.42 16.98 1.52
C GLN A 150 22.89 17.08 1.46
N GLN A 151 22.18 16.71 2.53
CA GLN A 151 20.72 16.82 2.59
C GLN A 151 20.30 18.28 2.38
N SER A 152 19.28 18.51 1.54
CA SER A 152 18.76 19.85 1.25
C SER A 152 18.24 20.58 2.50
N THR A 153 17.88 19.82 3.53
CA THR A 153 17.41 20.32 4.82
C THR A 153 18.54 20.57 5.82
N TRP A 154 19.78 20.20 5.50
CA TRP A 154 20.90 20.47 6.39
C TRP A 154 21.11 21.97 6.55
N GLY A 155 21.27 22.43 7.79
CA GLY A 155 21.37 23.87 8.10
C GLY A 155 20.05 24.64 8.03
N GLN A 156 18.90 23.97 7.80
CA GLN A 156 17.59 24.60 7.87
C GLN A 156 17.39 25.20 9.28
N GLN A 157 17.04 26.49 9.32
CA GLN A 157 16.79 27.17 10.59
C GLN A 157 15.48 26.69 11.20
N MET A 158 15.54 26.33 12.48
CA MET A 158 14.37 25.91 13.26
C MET A 158 13.96 27.03 14.22
N PRO A 159 12.65 27.29 14.42
CA PRO A 159 12.20 28.29 15.37
C PRO A 159 12.68 27.99 16.78
N ILE A 160 13.40 28.94 17.41
CA ILE A 160 13.93 28.77 18.78
C ILE A 160 12.81 28.51 19.80
N VAL A 161 11.61 29.04 19.54
CA VAL A 161 10.40 28.85 20.36
C VAL A 161 9.95 27.38 20.46
N TRP A 162 10.44 26.49 19.59
CA TRP A 162 10.14 25.06 19.64
C TRP A 162 11.05 24.28 20.60
N VAL A 163 12.23 24.83 20.94
CA VAL A 163 13.26 24.12 21.73
C VAL A 163 12.75 23.69 23.10
N PRO A 164 12.07 24.53 23.91
CA PRO A 164 11.60 24.11 25.22
C PRO A 164 10.64 22.92 25.16
N LEU A 165 9.74 22.91 24.18
CA LEU A 165 8.78 21.83 24.00
C LEU A 165 9.46 20.53 23.51
N ASP A 166 10.44 20.61 22.60
CA ASP A 166 11.21 19.45 22.11
C ASP A 166 12.04 18.81 23.24
N LEU A 167 12.65 19.63 24.12
CA LEU A 167 13.39 19.13 25.29
C LEU A 167 12.47 18.41 26.27
N GLN A 168 11.30 18.98 26.58
CA GLN A 168 10.33 18.32 27.47
C GLN A 168 9.79 17.02 26.89
N ILE A 169 9.57 16.95 25.57
CA ILE A 169 9.22 15.70 24.90
C ILE A 169 10.37 14.68 25.00
N SER A 170 11.62 15.14 24.87
CA SER A 170 12.80 14.29 25.03
C SER A 170 12.94 13.75 26.45
N ASP A 171 12.69 14.55 27.48
CA ASP A 171 12.67 14.13 28.88
C ASP A 171 11.56 13.11 29.13
N MET A 172 10.38 13.31 28.54
CA MET A 172 9.28 12.35 28.63
C MET A 172 9.67 11.00 28.02
N ARG A 173 10.32 10.99 26.84
CA ARG A 173 10.85 9.76 26.22
C ARG A 173 11.89 9.08 27.11
N ALA A 174 12.82 9.85 27.66
CA ALA A 174 13.87 9.32 28.56
C ALA A 174 13.26 8.67 29.81
N ASN A 175 12.16 9.21 30.30
CA ASN A 175 11.36 8.65 31.40
C ASN A 175 10.42 7.50 30.98
N GLY A 176 10.55 6.99 29.76
CA GLY A 176 9.82 5.82 29.26
C GLY A 176 8.42 6.13 28.71
N VAL A 177 7.99 7.39 28.64
CA VAL A 177 6.69 7.75 28.05
C VAL A 177 6.74 7.57 26.54
N LYS A 178 5.78 6.81 25.99
CA LYS A 178 5.74 6.46 24.57
C LYS A 178 4.71 7.25 23.76
N LEU A 179 3.61 7.61 24.41
CA LEU A 179 2.44 8.25 23.81
C LEU A 179 1.84 9.24 24.80
N ILE A 180 1.35 10.37 24.29
CA ILE A 180 0.68 11.42 25.07
C ILE A 180 -0.57 11.92 24.35
N THR A 181 -1.48 12.53 25.09
CA THR A 181 -2.62 13.24 24.49
C THR A 181 -2.21 14.65 24.05
N LYS A 182 -2.91 15.19 23.05
CA LYS A 182 -2.76 16.60 22.63
C LYS A 182 -3.07 17.55 23.78
N GLU A 183 -4.07 17.22 24.61
CA GLU A 183 -4.38 17.99 25.82
C GLU A 183 -3.18 18.07 26.79
N ARG A 184 -2.51 16.95 27.05
CA ARG A 184 -1.30 16.91 27.90
C ARG A 184 -0.19 17.75 27.28
N LEU A 185 0.02 17.66 25.97
CA LEU A 185 1.01 18.47 25.27
C LEU A 185 0.70 19.97 25.38
N LEU A 186 -0.56 20.37 25.24
CA LEU A 186 -0.98 21.77 25.36
C LEU A 186 -0.75 22.32 26.77
N LYS A 187 -1.01 21.52 27.82
CA LYS A 187 -0.70 21.90 29.22
C LYS A 187 0.79 22.10 29.44
N ILE A 188 1.63 21.22 28.87
CA ILE A 188 3.09 21.34 28.91
C ILE A 188 3.54 22.60 28.17
N ASN A 189 3.01 22.85 26.98
CA ASN A 189 3.33 24.04 26.21
C ASN A 189 2.95 25.35 26.95
N GLN A 190 1.83 25.37 27.66
CA GLN A 190 1.41 26.52 28.48
C GLN A 190 2.35 26.80 29.67
N SER A 191 3.04 25.78 30.19
CA SER A 191 3.99 25.97 31.30
C SER A 191 5.28 26.68 30.87
N ASN A 192 5.55 26.72 29.56
CA ASN A 192 6.74 27.36 28.98
C ASN A 192 6.67 28.90 28.92
N LYS A 193 5.63 29.52 29.51
CA LYS A 193 5.43 30.97 29.66
C LYS A 193 5.83 31.77 28.41
N GLU A 194 7.04 32.34 28.40
CA GLU A 194 7.58 33.19 27.32
C GLU A 194 7.68 32.48 25.96
N PHE A 195 7.78 31.15 25.95
CA PHE A 195 7.87 30.34 24.72
C PHE A 195 6.59 29.55 24.43
N ALA A 196 5.48 29.83 25.12
CA ALA A 196 4.22 29.13 24.89
C ALA A 196 3.71 29.38 23.45
N LEU A 197 3.52 28.30 22.70
CA LEU A 197 3.01 28.32 21.35
C LEU A 197 1.47 28.45 21.36
N SER A 198 0.90 29.08 20.34
CA SER A 198 -0.54 28.93 20.08
C SER A 198 -0.85 27.50 19.64
N GLU A 199 -2.10 27.05 19.77
CA GLU A 199 -2.48 25.68 19.38
C GLU A 199 -2.13 25.36 17.92
N ARG A 200 -2.38 26.30 17.00
CA ARG A 200 -1.97 26.17 15.59
C ARG A 200 -0.45 26.00 15.44
N ARG A 201 0.35 26.72 16.22
CA ARG A 201 1.81 26.61 16.20
C ARG A 201 2.30 25.30 16.81
N VAL A 202 1.57 24.71 17.76
CA VAL A 202 1.82 23.35 18.25
C VAL A 202 1.54 22.33 17.14
N GLU A 203 0.49 22.51 16.36
CA GLU A 203 0.23 21.64 15.19
C GLU A 203 1.33 21.75 14.13
N ASP A 204 1.77 22.97 13.79
CA ASP A 204 2.92 23.18 12.88
C ASP A 204 4.17 22.45 13.41
N PHE A 205 4.45 22.56 14.72
CA PHE A 205 5.55 21.84 15.37
C PHE A 205 5.40 20.32 15.20
N LEU A 206 4.23 19.76 15.50
CA LEU A 206 3.98 18.32 15.42
C LEU A 206 4.12 17.80 13.98
N LEU A 207 3.62 18.53 12.98
CA LEU A 207 3.76 18.16 11.57
C LEU A 207 5.23 18.15 11.14
N VAL A 208 6.02 19.14 11.56
CA VAL A 208 7.45 19.15 11.25
C VAL A 208 8.19 18.01 11.95
N GLN A 209 7.94 17.78 13.24
CA GLN A 209 8.56 16.69 14.00
C GLN A 209 8.18 15.31 13.43
N HIS A 210 6.94 15.15 12.95
CA HIS A 210 6.49 13.96 12.24
C HIS A 210 7.26 13.77 10.92
N SER A 211 7.42 14.84 10.13
CA SER A 211 8.10 14.81 8.83
C SER A 211 9.60 14.45 8.90
N ILE A 212 10.22 14.57 10.07
CA ILE A 212 11.61 14.19 10.34
C ILE A 212 11.73 12.91 11.19
N GLY A 213 10.61 12.24 11.47
CA GLY A 213 10.61 10.91 12.09
C GLY A 213 10.82 10.90 13.60
N LYS A 214 10.87 12.06 14.26
CA LYS A 214 11.05 12.17 15.73
C LYS A 214 9.82 11.72 16.53
N LEU A 215 8.63 11.83 15.93
CA LEU A 215 7.35 11.40 16.52
C LEU A 215 6.36 11.00 15.42
N LEU A 216 5.23 10.38 15.79
CA LEU A 216 4.09 10.17 14.89
C LEU A 216 2.91 11.04 15.30
N TYR A 217 2.41 11.85 14.37
CA TYR A 217 1.24 12.69 14.53
C TYR A 217 0.39 12.66 13.26
N PHE A 218 -0.89 12.38 13.43
CA PHE A 218 -1.88 12.28 12.36
C PHE A 218 -2.86 13.45 12.53
N SER A 219 -2.87 14.38 11.57
CA SER A 219 -3.72 15.59 11.64
C SER A 219 -5.20 15.32 11.41
N GLU A 220 -5.55 14.09 11.03
CA GLU A 220 -6.89 13.61 10.79
C GLU A 220 -7.77 13.80 12.03
N PRO A 221 -9.02 14.29 11.89
CA PRO A 221 -9.90 14.55 13.03
C PRO A 221 -10.08 13.39 14.00
N ALA A 222 -10.03 12.15 13.50
CA ALA A 222 -10.20 10.93 14.30
C ALA A 222 -8.93 10.49 15.06
N LEU A 223 -7.77 11.07 14.75
CA LEU A 223 -6.45 10.64 15.24
C LEU A 223 -5.66 11.75 15.95
N LYS A 224 -5.98 13.03 15.70
CA LYS A 224 -5.22 14.20 16.18
C LYS A 224 -5.10 14.35 17.70
N ASP A 225 -5.87 13.60 18.48
CA ASP A 225 -5.91 13.73 19.94
C ASP A 225 -4.75 13.01 20.63
N PHE A 226 -4.04 12.13 19.92
CA PHE A 226 -2.90 11.39 20.45
C PHE A 226 -1.64 11.62 19.62
N ILE A 227 -0.50 11.63 20.31
CA ILE A 227 0.82 11.81 19.71
C ILE A 227 1.72 10.67 20.19
N VAL A 228 2.29 9.92 19.24
CA VAL A 228 3.28 8.87 19.54
C VAL A 228 4.65 9.54 19.59
N ILE A 229 5.08 9.95 20.78
CA ILE A 229 6.36 10.65 20.95
C ILE A 229 7.57 9.71 20.84
N GLN A 230 7.35 8.39 20.93
CA GLN A 230 8.37 7.38 20.66
C GLN A 230 7.89 6.45 19.53
N PRO A 231 8.28 6.71 18.28
CA PRO A 231 7.81 5.95 17.11
C PRO A 231 8.05 4.43 17.21
N SER A 232 9.14 3.99 17.87
CA SER A 232 9.42 2.55 18.09
C SER A 232 8.35 1.81 18.88
N ALA A 233 7.50 2.52 19.64
CA ALA A 233 6.34 1.91 20.30
C ALA A 233 5.32 1.38 19.29
N MET A 234 5.12 2.06 18.16
CA MET A 234 4.21 1.61 17.11
C MET A 234 4.74 0.36 16.41
N VAL A 235 6.06 0.27 16.19
CA VAL A 235 6.70 -0.96 15.67
C VAL A 235 6.42 -2.13 16.61
N ASN A 236 6.64 -1.94 17.91
CA ASN A 236 6.42 -2.99 18.89
C ASN A 236 4.96 -3.46 18.88
N ILE A 237 4.00 -2.53 18.84
CA ILE A 237 2.57 -2.86 18.70
C ILE A 237 2.30 -3.70 17.45
N LEU A 238 2.86 -3.32 16.30
CA LEU A 238 2.67 -4.03 15.03
C LEU A 238 3.25 -5.44 15.09
N ARG A 239 4.40 -5.61 15.75
CA ARG A 239 5.05 -6.93 15.96
C ARG A 239 4.18 -7.92 16.74
N ALA A 240 3.10 -7.47 17.40
CA ALA A 240 2.16 -8.37 18.09
C ALA A 240 1.48 -9.36 17.13
N PHE A 241 1.25 -8.96 15.87
CA PHE A 241 0.55 -9.79 14.88
C PHE A 241 1.18 -9.78 13.48
N ILE A 242 2.00 -8.77 13.18
CA ILE A 242 2.83 -8.70 11.99
C ILE A 242 4.23 -9.18 12.38
N THR A 243 4.42 -10.49 12.44
CA THR A 243 5.70 -11.07 12.85
C THR A 243 5.92 -12.44 12.22
N ASP A 244 7.19 -12.81 12.08
CA ASP A 244 7.59 -14.10 11.54
C ASP A 244 7.25 -15.25 12.51
N ARG A 245 7.01 -16.45 11.95
CA ARG A 245 6.70 -17.67 12.69
C ARG A 245 7.78 -18.03 13.71
N ILE A 246 9.03 -17.70 13.45
CA ILE A 246 10.14 -17.96 14.39
C ILE A 246 9.98 -17.20 15.71
N PHE A 247 9.22 -16.09 15.72
CA PHE A 247 8.96 -15.28 16.91
C PHE A 247 7.63 -15.61 17.58
N TRP A 248 6.89 -16.61 17.09
CA TRP A 248 5.61 -16.97 17.67
C TRP A 248 5.80 -17.67 19.02
N PRO A 249 4.87 -17.47 19.96
CA PRO A 249 4.84 -18.27 21.18
C PRO A 249 4.78 -19.77 20.85
N GLU A 250 5.46 -20.59 21.66
CA GLU A 250 5.46 -22.05 21.48
C GLU A 250 4.06 -22.65 21.63
N ASN A 251 3.23 -22.12 22.54
CA ASN A 251 1.89 -22.60 22.84
C ASN A 251 0.97 -21.45 23.30
N GLY A 252 -0.33 -21.72 23.37
CA GLY A 252 -1.35 -20.87 23.99
C GLY A 252 -2.16 -20.01 23.02
N PRO A 253 -3.12 -19.21 23.54
CA PRO A 253 -4.12 -18.51 22.73
C PRO A 253 -3.51 -17.60 21.66
N SER A 254 -2.40 -16.92 21.97
CA SER A 254 -1.69 -16.06 21.02
C SER A 254 -1.19 -16.83 19.80
N ARG A 255 -0.68 -18.07 19.98
CA ARG A 255 -0.22 -18.90 18.87
C ARG A 255 -1.37 -19.30 17.96
N ASP A 256 -2.50 -19.71 18.54
CA ASP A 256 -3.69 -20.10 17.78
C ASP A 256 -4.27 -18.94 16.97
N ILE A 257 -4.23 -17.73 17.54
CA ILE A 257 -4.60 -16.49 16.85
C ILE A 257 -3.67 -16.23 15.67
N LEU A 258 -2.35 -16.26 15.88
CA LEU A 258 -1.35 -16.00 14.83
C LEU A 258 -1.40 -17.03 13.70
N GLN A 259 -1.62 -18.32 14.03
CA GLN A 259 -1.76 -19.38 13.04
C GLN A 259 -3.03 -19.20 12.18
N ARG A 260 -4.16 -18.87 12.81
CA ARG A 260 -5.40 -18.53 12.09
C ARG A 260 -5.23 -17.28 11.24
N LEU A 261 -4.54 -16.27 11.76
CA LEU A 261 -4.30 -15.01 11.06
C LEU A 261 -3.41 -15.22 9.82
N SER A 262 -2.31 -15.96 9.94
CA SER A 262 -1.40 -16.29 8.83
C SER A 262 -2.06 -17.12 7.73
N SER A 263 -3.04 -17.96 8.08
CA SER A 263 -3.79 -18.77 7.11
C SER A 263 -4.92 -17.97 6.44
N THR A 264 -5.74 -17.26 7.23
CA THR A 264 -7.01 -16.68 6.75
C THR A 264 -6.98 -15.17 6.53
N GLY A 265 -6.02 -14.47 7.12
CA GLY A 265 -6.00 -13.01 7.18
C GLY A 265 -7.06 -12.40 8.10
N VAL A 266 -7.85 -13.21 8.82
CA VAL A 266 -8.94 -12.74 9.67
C VAL A 266 -8.45 -12.45 11.07
N LEU A 267 -8.74 -11.25 11.56
CA LEU A 267 -8.42 -10.81 12.93
C LEU A 267 -9.65 -10.23 13.61
N LYS A 268 -10.13 -10.85 14.69
CA LYS A 268 -11.19 -10.25 15.50
C LYS A 268 -10.59 -9.20 16.43
N LYS A 269 -11.37 -8.18 16.76
CA LYS A 269 -10.93 -7.12 17.70
C LYS A 269 -10.51 -7.67 19.06
N MET A 270 -11.27 -8.63 19.59
CA MET A 270 -10.92 -9.32 20.84
C MET A 270 -9.63 -10.14 20.74
N ASP A 271 -9.34 -10.73 19.56
CA ASP A 271 -8.09 -11.46 19.35
C ASP A 271 -6.90 -10.48 19.38
N LEU A 272 -7.05 -9.31 18.75
CA LEU A 272 -6.04 -8.26 18.76
C LEU A 272 -5.75 -7.77 20.19
N PHE A 273 -6.80 -7.53 20.98
CA PHE A 273 -6.64 -7.13 22.39
C PHE A 273 -6.04 -8.25 23.24
N THR A 274 -6.32 -9.52 22.92
CA THR A 274 -5.66 -10.67 23.54
C THR A 274 -4.16 -10.67 23.26
N LEU A 275 -3.75 -10.42 22.00
CA LEU A 275 -2.33 -10.30 21.64
C LEU A 275 -1.65 -9.14 22.37
N TRP A 276 -2.37 -8.03 22.56
CA TRP A 276 -1.91 -6.84 23.27
C TRP A 276 -1.98 -6.93 24.80
N SER A 277 -2.56 -7.98 25.36
CA SER A 277 -2.59 -8.19 26.82
C SER A 277 -1.27 -8.77 27.37
N GLN A 278 -0.29 -9.02 26.50
CA GLN A 278 1.01 -9.54 26.92
C GLN A 278 1.81 -8.48 27.70
N PRO A 279 2.66 -8.88 28.67
CA PRO A 279 3.42 -7.95 29.50
C PRO A 279 4.24 -6.91 28.73
N ALA A 280 4.69 -7.25 27.52
CA ALA A 280 5.45 -6.37 26.63
C ALA A 280 4.69 -5.09 26.20
N PHE A 281 3.36 -5.07 26.30
CA PHE A 281 2.52 -3.96 25.85
C PHE A 281 1.90 -3.14 26.97
N ASN A 282 2.00 -3.60 28.22
CA ASN A 282 1.35 -2.96 29.38
C ASN A 282 1.79 -1.51 29.61
N ASN A 283 2.99 -1.15 29.16
CA ASN A 283 3.53 0.21 29.25
C ASN A 283 3.16 1.12 28.07
N ILE A 284 2.50 0.59 27.04
CA ILE A 284 2.09 1.34 25.84
C ILE A 284 0.56 1.40 25.76
N LEU A 285 -0.11 0.25 25.88
CA LEU A 285 -1.55 0.08 25.70
C LEU A 285 -2.25 0.08 27.06
N THR A 286 -2.08 1.17 27.81
CA THR A 286 -2.46 1.27 29.23
C THR A 286 -3.97 1.36 29.46
N ASP A 287 -4.73 1.84 28.48
CA ASP A 287 -6.20 1.95 28.56
C ASP A 287 -6.86 1.67 27.20
N GLU A 288 -8.17 1.42 27.22
CA GLU A 288 -8.97 1.10 26.05
C GLU A 288 -8.98 2.24 25.01
N ARG A 289 -8.91 3.51 25.42
CA ARG A 289 -8.89 4.64 24.48
C ARG A 289 -7.64 4.63 23.62
N ILE A 290 -6.49 4.26 24.20
CA ILE A 290 -5.24 4.11 23.45
C ILE A 290 -5.33 2.91 22.50
N GLN A 291 -5.92 1.80 22.95
CA GLN A 291 -6.12 0.62 22.09
C GLN A 291 -7.01 0.97 20.88
N GLU A 292 -8.12 1.69 21.10
CA GLU A 292 -8.99 2.18 20.02
C GLU A 292 -8.26 3.16 19.09
N TYR A 293 -7.47 4.09 19.64
CA TYR A 293 -6.65 5.00 18.84
C TYR A 293 -5.70 4.21 17.94
N VAL A 294 -5.01 3.21 18.48
CA VAL A 294 -4.09 2.37 17.70
C VAL A 294 -4.84 1.62 16.61
N VAL A 295 -6.02 1.03 16.88
CA VAL A 295 -6.85 0.41 15.85
C VAL A 295 -7.16 1.39 14.72
N LYS A 296 -7.55 2.63 15.05
CA LYS A 296 -7.82 3.67 14.04
C LYS A 296 -6.56 4.04 13.25
N VAL A 297 -5.38 4.08 13.88
CA VAL A 297 -4.11 4.28 13.18
C VAL A 297 -3.87 3.13 12.20
N LEU A 298 -4.07 1.88 12.61
CA LEU A 298 -3.87 0.73 11.73
C LEU A 298 -4.84 0.69 10.55
N LEU A 299 -6.09 1.15 10.75
CA LEU A 299 -7.08 1.35 9.68
C LEU A 299 -6.68 2.49 8.74
N HIS A 300 -6.16 3.60 9.28
CA HIS A 300 -5.69 4.72 8.49
C HIS A 300 -4.48 4.37 7.62
N LEU A 301 -3.64 3.44 8.09
CA LEU A 301 -2.47 2.94 7.36
C LEU A 301 -2.80 1.78 6.40
N ASP A 302 -4.08 1.40 6.29
CA ASP A 302 -4.56 0.25 5.51
C ASP A 302 -3.88 -1.09 5.88
N ILE A 303 -3.41 -1.20 7.13
CA ILE A 303 -2.87 -2.45 7.69
C ILE A 303 -4.03 -3.35 8.12
N LEU A 304 -5.04 -2.76 8.77
CA LEU A 304 -6.32 -3.40 9.01
C LEU A 304 -7.31 -2.93 7.94
N VAL A 305 -8.10 -3.87 7.44
CA VAL A 305 -9.15 -3.62 6.46
C VAL A 305 -10.47 -4.08 7.05
N GLU A 306 -11.47 -3.20 7.05
CA GLU A 306 -12.82 -3.58 7.42
C GLU A 306 -13.51 -4.22 6.22
N PRO A 307 -14.09 -5.42 6.36
CA PRO A 307 -14.93 -5.97 5.30
C PRO A 307 -16.15 -5.07 5.13
N GLN A 308 -16.32 -4.52 3.93
CA GLN A 308 -17.53 -3.80 3.50
C GLN A 308 -17.86 -2.52 4.28
N ARG A 309 -17.33 -1.37 3.85
CA ARG A 309 -17.60 -0.05 4.46
C ARG A 309 -18.99 0.53 4.15
N TYR A 310 -19.74 -0.05 3.20
CA TYR A 310 -20.98 0.54 2.66
C TYR A 310 -22.29 -0.05 3.21
N THR A 311 -22.26 -0.70 4.37
CA THR A 311 -23.51 -0.93 5.11
C THR A 311 -23.78 0.29 5.98
N GLU A 312 -24.94 0.95 5.81
CA GLU A 312 -25.34 2.22 6.45
C GLU A 312 -25.40 2.19 8.00
N LYS A 313 -24.90 1.13 8.64
CA LYS A 313 -24.84 1.01 10.09
C LYS A 313 -23.40 1.24 10.54
N GLU A 314 -23.15 2.39 11.16
CA GLU A 314 -21.97 2.65 11.98
C GLU A 314 -21.93 1.66 13.16
N ILE A 315 -21.52 0.43 12.91
CA ILE A 315 -21.11 -0.52 13.94
C ILE A 315 -19.61 -0.62 13.80
N SER A 316 -18.87 -0.28 14.86
CA SER A 316 -17.42 -0.51 14.91
C SER A 316 -17.13 -1.94 14.50
N ALA A 317 -16.31 -2.15 13.47
CA ALA A 317 -16.03 -3.49 12.98
C ALA A 317 -15.40 -4.33 14.11
N ASN A 318 -16.04 -5.47 14.42
CA ASN A 318 -15.50 -6.45 15.36
C ASN A 318 -14.56 -7.45 14.67
N LEU A 319 -14.44 -7.35 13.34
CA LEU A 319 -13.66 -8.23 12.49
C LEU A 319 -12.90 -7.40 11.47
N PHE A 320 -11.61 -7.64 11.38
CA PHE A 320 -10.68 -7.03 10.44
C PHE A 320 -10.06 -8.10 9.55
N LEU A 321 -9.59 -7.65 8.40
CA LEU A 321 -8.78 -8.41 7.46
C LEU A 321 -7.39 -7.79 7.40
N VAL A 322 -6.37 -8.65 7.30
CA VAL A 322 -4.96 -8.27 7.27
C VAL A 322 -4.31 -8.94 6.05
N PRO A 323 -4.50 -8.40 4.82
CA PRO A 323 -4.03 -9.06 3.59
C PRO A 323 -2.53 -9.38 3.60
N CYS A 324 -1.71 -8.55 4.23
CA CYS A 324 -0.25 -8.66 4.19
C CYS A 324 0.35 -9.82 5.00
N ILE A 325 -0.43 -10.47 5.86
CA ILE A 325 0.04 -11.58 6.71
C ILE A 325 -0.32 -12.95 6.14
N VAL A 326 -1.16 -13.00 5.12
CA VAL A 326 -1.66 -14.25 4.55
C VAL A 326 -0.54 -14.93 3.77
N THR A 327 -0.23 -16.17 4.15
CA THR A 327 0.86 -16.95 3.53
C THR A 327 0.37 -18.02 2.55
N GLU A 328 -0.93 -18.32 2.58
CA GLU A 328 -1.50 -19.37 1.73
C GLU A 328 -1.70 -18.85 0.31
N ASN A 329 -1.16 -19.58 -0.67
CA ASN A 329 -1.39 -19.31 -2.09
C ASN A 329 -2.84 -19.70 -2.47
N ILE A 330 -3.35 -19.06 -3.52
CA ILE A 330 -4.64 -19.44 -4.09
C ILE A 330 -4.59 -20.91 -4.57
N PRO A 331 -5.56 -21.76 -4.19
CA PRO A 331 -5.61 -23.14 -4.65
C PRO A 331 -5.76 -23.23 -6.17
N GLN A 332 -5.12 -24.23 -6.80
CA GLN A 332 -5.21 -24.46 -8.25
C GLN A 332 -6.66 -24.60 -8.75
N SER A 333 -7.54 -25.19 -7.93
CA SER A 333 -8.98 -25.33 -8.23
C SER A 333 -9.72 -23.99 -8.31
N MET A 334 -9.22 -22.95 -7.65
CA MET A 334 -9.79 -21.61 -7.71
C MET A 334 -9.14 -20.78 -8.83
N GLN A 335 -7.86 -21.00 -9.12
CA GLN A 335 -7.18 -20.41 -10.29
C GLN A 335 -7.82 -20.90 -11.60
N SER A 336 -8.17 -22.19 -11.69
CA SER A 336 -8.77 -22.79 -12.89
C SER A 336 -10.20 -22.33 -13.19
N ASN A 337 -10.84 -21.57 -12.29
CA ASN A 337 -12.14 -20.96 -12.57
C ASN A 337 -12.05 -19.89 -13.67
N ALA A 338 -10.89 -19.26 -13.83
CA ALA A 338 -10.62 -18.33 -14.91
C ALA A 338 -10.44 -19.13 -16.21
N THR A 339 -11.48 -19.19 -17.03
CA THR A 339 -11.49 -19.89 -18.33
C THR A 339 -11.69 -18.91 -19.48
N ASP A 340 -11.24 -19.29 -20.68
CA ASP A 340 -11.31 -18.46 -21.90
C ASP A 340 -12.76 -18.02 -22.21
N ASP A 341 -13.72 -18.92 -22.04
CA ASP A 341 -15.13 -18.70 -22.35
C ASP A 341 -15.86 -17.82 -21.33
N ARG A 342 -15.28 -17.56 -20.15
CA ARG A 342 -15.94 -16.90 -19.02
C ARG A 342 -15.27 -15.61 -18.52
N THR A 343 -14.03 -15.35 -18.95
CA THR A 343 -13.17 -14.37 -18.31
C THR A 343 -12.71 -13.28 -19.27
N ILE A 344 -12.75 -12.04 -18.80
CA ILE A 344 -11.95 -10.94 -19.36
C ILE A 344 -10.96 -10.47 -18.29
N CYS A 345 -9.80 -9.96 -18.71
CA CYS A 345 -8.78 -9.47 -17.77
C CYS A 345 -8.24 -8.09 -18.14
N ILE A 346 -7.79 -7.38 -17.11
CA ILE A 346 -7.07 -6.12 -17.18
C ILE A 346 -5.83 -6.24 -16.30
N ALA A 347 -4.73 -5.64 -16.72
CA ALA A 347 -3.50 -5.62 -15.94
C ALA A 347 -2.93 -4.22 -15.82
N TYR A 348 -2.56 -3.86 -14.59
CA TYR A 348 -1.77 -2.67 -14.27
C TYR A 348 -0.30 -3.08 -14.25
N HIS A 349 0.42 -2.69 -15.29
CA HIS A 349 1.83 -2.99 -15.48
C HIS A 349 2.66 -1.79 -15.02
N LEU A 350 3.37 -1.92 -13.89
CA LEU A 350 4.29 -0.88 -13.41
C LEU A 350 5.55 -0.88 -14.28
N ARG A 351 5.86 0.26 -14.92
CA ARG A 351 6.84 0.34 -16.02
C ARG A 351 8.28 0.04 -15.59
N GLU A 352 8.62 0.33 -14.34
CA GLU A 352 10.02 0.52 -13.92
C GLU A 352 10.36 -0.17 -12.59
N THR A 353 9.37 -0.71 -11.86
CA THR A 353 9.56 -1.25 -10.50
C THR A 353 8.79 -2.55 -10.29
N VAL A 354 9.30 -3.41 -9.41
CA VAL A 354 8.50 -4.47 -8.79
C VAL A 354 7.36 -3.80 -8.03
N VAL A 355 6.14 -4.35 -8.10
CA VAL A 355 5.01 -3.84 -7.30
C VAL A 355 5.41 -3.92 -5.83
N PRO A 356 5.57 -2.79 -5.11
CA PRO A 356 5.89 -2.87 -3.69
C PRO A 356 4.80 -3.68 -3.00
N SER A 357 5.16 -4.64 -2.14
CA SER A 357 4.16 -5.48 -1.44
C SER A 357 3.10 -4.62 -0.74
N ALA A 358 3.51 -3.47 -0.20
CA ALA A 358 2.57 -2.56 0.42
C ALA A 358 1.56 -1.94 -0.55
N LEU A 359 1.93 -1.72 -1.82
CA LEU A 359 1.01 -1.24 -2.85
C LEU A 359 -0.04 -2.30 -3.18
N SER A 360 0.38 -3.56 -3.36
CA SER A 360 -0.53 -4.66 -3.69
C SER A 360 -1.52 -4.96 -2.57
N PHE A 361 -1.05 -5.06 -1.33
CA PHE A 361 -1.93 -5.33 -0.19
C PHE A 361 -2.92 -4.20 0.06
N LYS A 362 -2.52 -2.94 -0.14
CA LYS A 362 -3.45 -1.80 -0.04
C LYS A 362 -4.50 -1.80 -1.13
N LEU A 363 -4.14 -2.15 -2.37
CA LEU A 363 -5.12 -2.25 -3.44
C LEU A 363 -6.12 -3.39 -3.18
N ILE A 364 -5.64 -4.54 -2.69
CA ILE A 364 -6.51 -5.63 -2.24
C ILE A 364 -7.43 -5.13 -1.11
N GLY A 365 -6.89 -4.44 -0.10
CA GLY A 365 -7.67 -3.87 1.00
C GLY A 365 -8.74 -2.86 0.55
N ALA A 366 -8.38 -1.96 -0.36
CA ALA A 366 -9.30 -1.01 -0.97
C ALA A 366 -10.41 -1.74 -1.75
N SER A 367 -10.07 -2.81 -2.46
CA SER A 367 -11.03 -3.62 -3.22
C SER A 367 -12.01 -4.35 -2.29
N ILE A 368 -11.53 -4.92 -1.20
CA ILE A 368 -12.35 -5.59 -0.17
C ILE A 368 -13.32 -4.62 0.54
N SER A 369 -12.95 -3.34 0.60
CA SER A 369 -13.83 -2.30 1.15
C SER A 369 -15.00 -1.98 0.22
N ILE A 370 -14.88 -2.30 -1.07
CA ILE A 370 -15.88 -2.07 -2.13
C ILE A 370 -16.69 -3.35 -2.39
N TRP A 371 -16.02 -4.46 -2.67
CA TRP A 371 -16.64 -5.74 -3.01
C TRP A 371 -16.48 -6.76 -1.87
N PRO A 372 -17.54 -7.49 -1.52
CA PRO A 372 -17.45 -8.53 -0.50
C PRO A 372 -16.52 -9.65 -0.96
N LEU A 373 -15.65 -10.10 -0.06
CA LEU A 373 -14.86 -11.30 -0.29
C LEU A 373 -15.79 -12.51 -0.46
N LYS A 374 -15.49 -13.33 -1.46
CA LYS A 374 -16.17 -14.60 -1.66
C LYS A 374 -15.91 -15.51 -0.46
N VAL A 375 -16.93 -16.22 -0.01
CA VAL A 375 -16.83 -17.18 1.09
C VAL A 375 -17.03 -18.59 0.56
N VAL A 376 -16.03 -19.46 0.73
CA VAL A 376 -16.10 -20.88 0.37
C VAL A 376 -15.78 -21.70 1.62
N ASN A 377 -16.65 -22.65 1.96
CA ASN A 377 -16.51 -23.50 3.16
C ASN A 377 -16.27 -22.67 4.44
N SER A 378 -17.05 -21.60 4.61
CA SER A 378 -16.96 -20.66 5.75
C SER A 378 -15.62 -19.91 5.86
N ARG A 379 -14.84 -19.84 4.77
CA ARG A 379 -13.56 -19.13 4.72
C ARG A 379 -13.60 -18.04 3.65
N PHE A 380 -13.12 -16.85 4.01
CA PHE A 380 -12.90 -15.77 3.05
C PHE A 380 -11.80 -16.16 2.06
N CYS A 381 -12.05 -15.93 0.79
CA CYS A 381 -11.10 -16.15 -0.30
C CYS A 381 -10.07 -15.00 -0.38
N LEU A 382 -9.27 -14.87 0.66
CA LEU A 382 -8.11 -13.99 0.76
C LEU A 382 -6.85 -14.86 0.83
N PHE A 383 -5.89 -14.58 -0.04
CA PHE A 383 -4.69 -15.37 -0.25
C PHE A 383 -3.46 -14.47 -0.33
N PHE A 384 -2.27 -15.07 -0.29
CA PHE A 384 -1.03 -14.34 -0.52
C PHE A 384 -1.07 -13.69 -1.91
N GLN A 385 -0.99 -12.35 -1.93
CA GLN A 385 -1.00 -11.54 -3.15
C GLN A 385 -2.22 -11.75 -4.06
N ALA A 386 -3.31 -12.31 -3.53
CA ALA A 386 -4.53 -12.53 -4.29
C ALA A 386 -5.80 -12.44 -3.44
N ALA A 387 -6.91 -12.04 -4.06
CA ALA A 387 -8.22 -12.01 -3.42
C ALA A 387 -9.32 -12.31 -4.43
N ILE A 388 -10.37 -12.99 -3.98
CA ILE A 388 -11.56 -13.30 -4.76
C ILE A 388 -12.77 -12.64 -4.11
N MET A 389 -13.51 -11.86 -4.88
CA MET A 389 -14.66 -11.07 -4.44
C MET A 389 -15.85 -11.34 -5.35
N ASP A 390 -17.05 -11.17 -4.82
CA ASP A 390 -18.27 -11.19 -5.63
C ASP A 390 -18.52 -9.77 -6.17
N ALA A 391 -18.38 -9.59 -7.49
CA ALA A 391 -18.65 -8.30 -8.14
C ALA A 391 -20.17 -8.03 -8.19
N ASP A 392 -20.94 -9.08 -8.46
CA ASP A 392 -22.39 -9.15 -8.32
C ASP A 392 -22.84 -10.62 -8.13
N ASN A 393 -24.12 -10.91 -8.32
CA ASN A 393 -24.66 -12.28 -8.17
C ASN A 393 -24.25 -13.26 -9.30
N LYS A 394 -23.63 -12.80 -10.37
CA LYS A 394 -23.26 -13.55 -11.58
C LYS A 394 -21.78 -13.43 -11.94
N ASN A 395 -21.09 -12.43 -11.41
CA ASN A 395 -19.73 -12.06 -11.75
C ASN A 395 -18.83 -12.12 -10.51
N GLU A 396 -17.67 -12.73 -10.67
CA GLU A 396 -16.60 -12.81 -9.69
C GLU A 396 -15.44 -11.92 -10.12
N LEU A 397 -14.85 -11.21 -9.18
CA LEU A 397 -13.65 -10.40 -9.36
C LEU A 397 -12.49 -11.09 -8.67
N GLN A 398 -11.43 -11.41 -9.42
CA GLN A 398 -10.18 -11.91 -8.84
C GLN A 398 -9.05 -10.91 -9.07
N ILE A 399 -8.30 -10.59 -8.02
CA ILE A 399 -7.08 -9.80 -8.12
C ILE A 399 -5.90 -10.73 -7.82
N HIS A 400 -4.89 -10.71 -8.68
CA HIS A 400 -3.66 -11.47 -8.57
C HIS A 400 -2.48 -10.53 -8.80
N VAL A 401 -1.45 -10.63 -7.96
CA VAL A 401 -0.22 -9.84 -8.15
C VAL A 401 0.91 -10.75 -8.57
N GLU A 402 1.51 -10.43 -9.71
CA GLU A 402 2.57 -11.22 -10.34
C GLU A 402 3.71 -10.30 -10.75
N LYS A 403 4.86 -10.38 -10.05
CA LYS A 403 6.08 -9.61 -10.34
C LYS A 403 5.83 -8.09 -10.44
N HIS A 404 5.68 -7.58 -11.65
CA HIS A 404 5.48 -6.16 -12.00
C HIS A 404 4.05 -5.85 -12.46
N LYS A 405 3.12 -6.80 -12.30
CA LYS A 405 1.73 -6.67 -12.74
C LYS A 405 0.76 -6.93 -11.61
N ILE A 406 -0.29 -6.12 -11.56
CA ILE A 406 -1.52 -6.45 -10.86
C ILE A 406 -2.53 -6.85 -11.93
N ILE A 407 -2.92 -8.11 -11.96
CA ILE A 407 -3.86 -8.67 -12.91
C ILE A 407 -5.21 -8.81 -12.23
N VAL A 408 -6.25 -8.37 -12.92
CA VAL A 408 -7.62 -8.40 -12.45
C VAL A 408 -8.45 -9.18 -13.45
N TYR A 409 -9.16 -10.20 -12.97
CA TYR A 409 -10.04 -11.04 -13.76
C TYR A 409 -11.48 -10.74 -13.39
N LEU A 410 -12.32 -10.52 -14.40
CA LEU A 410 -13.77 -10.48 -14.25
C LEU A 410 -14.35 -11.73 -14.89
N ILE A 411 -14.93 -12.60 -14.06
CA ILE A 411 -15.35 -13.96 -14.43
C ILE A 411 -16.86 -14.06 -14.29
N HIS A 412 -17.57 -14.29 -15.39
CA HIS A 412 -19.00 -14.56 -15.35
C HIS A 412 -19.27 -16.05 -15.15
N LYS A 413 -20.30 -16.42 -14.36
CA LYS A 413 -20.63 -17.83 -14.06
C LYS A 413 -20.81 -18.72 -15.30
N VAL A 414 -21.38 -18.16 -16.37
CA VAL A 414 -21.74 -18.86 -17.62
C VAL A 414 -20.84 -18.51 -18.80
N SER A 415 -20.75 -17.24 -19.22
CA SER A 415 -19.93 -16.84 -20.36
C SER A 415 -19.50 -15.37 -20.26
N LYS A 416 -18.30 -15.04 -20.78
CA LYS A 416 -17.76 -13.67 -20.85
C LYS A 416 -18.62 -12.72 -21.66
N GLN A 417 -19.43 -13.25 -22.59
CA GLN A 417 -20.34 -12.45 -23.41
C GLN A 417 -21.46 -11.79 -22.60
N LEU A 418 -21.72 -12.31 -21.40
CA LEU A 418 -22.76 -11.81 -20.49
C LEU A 418 -22.21 -10.80 -19.47
N ILE A 419 -20.91 -10.50 -19.52
CA ILE A 419 -20.31 -9.44 -18.71
C ILE A 419 -20.81 -8.09 -19.25
N SER A 420 -21.43 -7.30 -18.39
CA SER A 420 -21.86 -5.95 -18.75
C SER A 420 -20.63 -5.04 -18.95
N PRO A 421 -20.53 -4.30 -20.07
CA PRO A 421 -19.50 -3.27 -20.24
C PRO A 421 -19.50 -2.22 -19.12
N ASP A 422 -20.66 -1.89 -18.57
CA ASP A 422 -20.78 -0.92 -17.46
C ASP A 422 -20.15 -1.46 -16.18
N LEU A 423 -20.35 -2.75 -15.88
CA LEU A 423 -19.74 -3.41 -14.73
C LEU A 423 -18.22 -3.41 -14.87
N ALA A 424 -17.70 -3.82 -16.03
CA ALA A 424 -16.27 -3.85 -16.30
C ALA A 424 -15.65 -2.44 -16.23
N THR A 425 -16.26 -1.46 -16.89
CA THR A 425 -15.77 -0.06 -16.88
C THR A 425 -15.80 0.52 -15.47
N THR A 426 -16.91 0.40 -14.74
CA THR A 426 -17.01 0.91 -13.36
C THR A 426 -15.98 0.25 -12.44
N THR A 427 -15.77 -1.06 -12.59
CA THR A 427 -14.75 -1.80 -11.82
C THR A 427 -13.34 -1.27 -12.13
N GLN A 428 -13.02 -1.04 -13.41
CA GLN A 428 -11.74 -0.46 -13.81
C GLN A 428 -11.56 0.96 -13.28
N GLU A 429 -12.58 1.80 -13.34
CA GLU A 429 -12.54 3.17 -12.80
C GLU A 429 -12.27 3.14 -11.29
N CYS A 430 -13.00 2.31 -10.53
CA CYS A 430 -12.81 2.15 -9.09
C CYS A 430 -11.38 1.69 -8.74
N LEU A 431 -10.88 0.66 -9.42
CA LEU A 431 -9.53 0.13 -9.16
C LEU A 431 -8.43 1.11 -9.56
N THR A 432 -8.61 1.84 -10.66
CA THR A 432 -7.66 2.85 -11.12
C THR A 432 -7.61 4.01 -10.15
N LEU A 433 -8.76 4.52 -9.72
CA LEU A 433 -8.84 5.59 -8.71
C LEU A 433 -8.27 5.15 -7.36
N ALA A 434 -8.50 3.90 -6.94
CA ALA A 434 -7.91 3.35 -5.73
C ALA A 434 -6.37 3.29 -5.85
N LEU A 435 -5.86 2.73 -6.94
CA LEU A 435 -4.43 2.64 -7.20
C LEU A 435 -3.78 4.03 -7.27
N GLU A 436 -4.39 4.98 -7.99
CA GLU A 436 -3.94 6.37 -8.06
C GLU A 436 -3.92 7.02 -6.68
N ARG A 437 -4.95 6.82 -5.84
CA ARG A 437 -4.98 7.36 -4.48
C ARG A 437 -3.91 6.75 -3.57
N ILE A 438 -3.66 5.45 -3.68
CA ILE A 438 -2.63 4.77 -2.89
C ILE A 438 -1.25 5.28 -3.32
N ILE A 439 -1.02 5.39 -4.63
CA ILE A 439 0.22 5.94 -5.16
C ILE A 439 0.37 7.42 -4.77
N GLN A 440 -0.72 8.21 -4.83
CA GLN A 440 -0.74 9.59 -4.32
C GLN A 440 -0.42 9.64 -2.83
N PHE A 441 -0.92 8.71 -2.02
CA PHE A 441 -0.59 8.66 -0.59
C PHE A 441 0.93 8.49 -0.38
N TYR A 442 1.57 7.59 -1.14
CA TYR A 442 3.03 7.45 -1.12
C TYR A 442 3.75 8.68 -1.69
N ASN A 443 3.15 9.31 -2.70
CA ASN A 443 3.65 10.50 -3.36
C ASN A 443 3.26 11.80 -2.65
N ARG A 444 2.49 11.85 -1.55
CA ARG A 444 2.19 13.10 -0.81
C ARG A 444 3.44 13.67 -0.13
N CYS A 445 4.54 12.91 -0.11
CA CYS A 445 5.88 13.43 0.15
C CYS A 445 6.42 14.32 -1.00
N LEU A 446 5.92 14.16 -2.23
CA LEU A 446 6.14 15.07 -3.36
C LEU A 446 5.15 16.24 -3.23
N GLY A 447 5.65 17.48 -3.26
CA GLY A 447 4.80 18.67 -3.18
C GLY A 447 3.74 18.76 -4.28
N GLU A 448 2.88 19.78 -4.20
CA GLU A 448 1.63 19.98 -4.97
C GLU A 448 1.71 19.94 -6.52
N GLN A 449 2.84 19.64 -7.16
CA GLN A 449 3.04 19.78 -8.60
C GLN A 449 2.83 18.50 -9.46
N SER A 450 2.52 17.31 -8.91
CA SER A 450 2.67 16.05 -9.68
C SER A 450 1.38 15.37 -10.20
N LEU A 451 0.25 16.08 -10.33
CA LEU A 451 -0.97 15.48 -10.92
C LEU A 451 -0.75 14.95 -12.36
N GLN A 452 0.23 15.48 -13.09
CA GLN A 452 0.57 15.07 -14.45
C GLN A 452 1.54 13.86 -14.52
N VAL A 453 2.16 13.45 -13.40
CA VAL A 453 3.14 12.35 -13.34
C VAL A 453 2.46 10.97 -13.17
N MET A 454 1.22 10.95 -12.68
CA MET A 454 0.54 9.71 -12.28
C MET A 454 0.22 8.78 -13.46
N SER A 455 -0.09 9.32 -14.65
CA SER A 455 -0.36 8.54 -15.86
C SER A 455 0.86 7.80 -16.43
N ASP A 456 2.06 8.08 -15.93
CA ASP A 456 3.30 7.43 -16.36
C ASP A 456 3.73 6.26 -15.47
N LEU A 457 3.12 6.07 -14.30
CA LEU A 457 3.57 5.08 -13.31
C LEU A 457 3.20 3.64 -13.69
N PHE A 458 2.09 3.46 -14.38
CA PHE A 458 1.69 2.15 -14.91
C PHE A 458 1.12 2.26 -16.32
N LYS A 459 1.26 1.17 -17.08
CA LYS A 459 0.55 0.96 -18.35
C LYS A 459 -0.63 0.05 -18.08
N ILE A 460 -1.72 0.30 -18.78
CA ILE A 460 -2.86 -0.60 -18.76
C ILE A 460 -2.76 -1.54 -19.97
N GLU A 461 -2.80 -2.83 -19.66
CA GLU A 461 -2.97 -3.90 -20.62
C GLU A 461 -4.35 -4.53 -20.40
N VAL A 462 -4.95 -5.03 -21.47
CA VAL A 462 -6.23 -5.76 -21.42
C VAL A 462 -6.04 -7.12 -22.04
N GLY A 463 -6.91 -8.08 -21.72
CA GLY A 463 -6.88 -9.37 -22.39
C GLY A 463 -7.89 -10.41 -21.96
N GLU A 464 -7.51 -11.66 -22.23
CA GLU A 464 -8.31 -12.86 -21.99
C GLU A 464 -7.43 -14.00 -21.46
N VAL A 465 -8.08 -15.03 -20.93
CA VAL A 465 -7.41 -16.28 -20.59
C VAL A 465 -7.37 -17.18 -21.82
N CYS A 466 -6.22 -17.79 -22.12
CA CYS A 466 -6.03 -18.69 -23.24
C CYS A 466 -5.33 -19.97 -22.77
N LYS A 467 -6.01 -21.11 -22.86
CA LYS A 467 -5.48 -22.42 -22.39
C LYS A 467 -4.95 -22.39 -20.95
N GLY A 468 -5.59 -21.61 -20.08
CA GLY A 468 -5.21 -21.44 -18.67
C GLY A 468 -4.13 -20.37 -18.43
N GLU A 469 -3.59 -19.73 -19.47
CA GLU A 469 -2.61 -18.66 -19.34
C GLU A 469 -3.22 -17.28 -19.62
N THR A 470 -2.72 -16.25 -18.94
CA THR A 470 -3.20 -14.88 -19.15
C THR A 470 -2.51 -14.24 -20.35
N CYS A 471 -3.28 -13.93 -21.39
CA CYS A 471 -2.78 -13.24 -22.59
C CYS A 471 -3.17 -11.76 -22.52
N LEU A 472 -2.18 -10.87 -22.54
CA LEU A 472 -2.35 -9.42 -22.41
C LEU A 472 -1.78 -8.70 -23.62
N ILE A 473 -2.42 -7.60 -24.05
CA ILE A 473 -1.82 -6.62 -24.95
C ILE A 473 -2.02 -5.20 -24.41
N PRO A 474 -1.17 -4.24 -24.84
CA PRO A 474 -1.36 -2.83 -24.49
C PRO A 474 -2.71 -2.30 -24.97
N LEU A 475 -3.41 -1.55 -24.13
CA LEU A 475 -4.72 -0.96 -24.46
C LEU A 475 -4.70 -0.15 -25.77
N SER A 476 -3.62 0.59 -26.04
CA SER A 476 -3.45 1.36 -27.28
C SER A 476 -3.53 0.49 -28.53
N VAL A 477 -2.98 -0.72 -28.47
CA VAL A 477 -3.00 -1.70 -29.56
C VAL A 477 -4.39 -2.34 -29.66
N ALA A 478 -5.01 -2.68 -28.53
CA ALA A 478 -6.36 -3.27 -28.49
C ALA A 478 -7.41 -2.38 -29.18
N LYS A 479 -7.27 -1.05 -29.06
CA LYS A 479 -8.16 -0.08 -29.72
C LYS A 479 -8.02 0.00 -31.24
N GLN A 480 -6.89 -0.47 -31.81
CA GLN A 480 -6.56 -0.30 -33.23
C GLN A 480 -6.86 -1.52 -34.09
N GLN A 481 -7.10 -2.69 -33.48
CA GLN A 481 -7.29 -3.95 -34.20
C GLN A 481 -8.52 -4.69 -33.70
N VAL A 482 -9.22 -5.40 -34.59
CA VAL A 482 -10.39 -6.22 -34.24
C VAL A 482 -9.99 -7.55 -33.60
N HIS A 483 -8.79 -8.04 -33.96
CA HIS A 483 -8.23 -9.27 -33.45
C HIS A 483 -6.77 -9.08 -33.08
N TRP A 484 -6.30 -9.88 -32.13
CA TRP A 484 -4.87 -10.01 -31.85
C TRP A 484 -4.45 -11.48 -31.98
N THR A 485 -3.14 -11.72 -32.06
CA THR A 485 -2.57 -13.07 -31.89
C THR A 485 -1.77 -13.10 -30.59
N CYS A 486 -2.07 -14.05 -29.69
CA CYS A 486 -1.35 -14.19 -28.43
C CYS A 486 0.00 -14.91 -28.64
N LYS A 487 0.83 -14.95 -27.59
CA LYS A 487 2.15 -15.63 -27.61
C LYS A 487 2.05 -17.11 -28.01
N ASN A 488 0.92 -17.74 -27.73
CA ASN A 488 0.63 -19.14 -28.04
C ASN A 488 0.09 -19.34 -29.47
N GLY A 489 0.08 -18.29 -30.30
CA GLY A 489 -0.39 -18.33 -31.69
C GLY A 489 -1.91 -18.33 -31.86
N ASN A 490 -2.68 -18.25 -30.77
CA ASN A 490 -4.15 -18.22 -30.85
C ASN A 490 -4.66 -16.81 -31.16
N LYS A 491 -5.74 -16.74 -31.94
CA LYS A 491 -6.36 -15.47 -32.34
C LYS A 491 -7.51 -15.12 -31.39
N HIS A 492 -7.50 -13.92 -30.84
CA HIS A 492 -8.51 -13.41 -29.91
C HIS A 492 -9.23 -12.22 -30.51
N GLU A 493 -10.50 -12.02 -30.14
CA GLU A 493 -11.25 -10.80 -30.45
C GLU A 493 -10.94 -9.71 -29.42
N THR A 494 -10.64 -8.49 -29.87
CA THR A 494 -10.37 -7.36 -28.95
C THR A 494 -11.63 -6.80 -28.31
N LYS A 495 -12.82 -7.16 -28.83
CA LYS A 495 -14.09 -6.58 -28.39
C LYS A 495 -14.41 -6.83 -26.91
N TRP A 496 -14.10 -8.02 -26.37
CA TRP A 496 -14.37 -8.36 -24.97
C TRP A 496 -13.40 -7.72 -24.00
N PRO A 497 -12.07 -7.76 -24.22
CA PRO A 497 -11.12 -6.99 -23.41
C PRO A 497 -11.39 -5.49 -23.41
N LEU A 498 -11.98 -4.94 -24.47
CA LEU A 498 -12.38 -3.53 -24.52
C LEU A 498 -13.62 -3.20 -23.67
N TYR A 499 -14.31 -4.19 -23.07
CA TYR A 499 -15.40 -3.91 -22.12
C TYR A 499 -14.92 -3.17 -20.87
N TRP A 500 -13.63 -3.31 -20.53
CA TRP A 500 -12.98 -2.52 -19.48
C TRP A 500 -12.93 -1.02 -19.79
N PHE A 501 -13.19 -0.61 -21.04
CA PHE A 501 -13.04 0.76 -21.49
C PHE A 501 -14.26 1.23 -22.28
N PHE A 502 -15.06 2.10 -21.66
CA PHE A 502 -16.13 2.78 -22.35
C PHE A 502 -15.61 3.95 -23.19
N ASP A 503 -15.87 3.92 -24.50
CA ASP A 503 -15.66 5.07 -25.38
C ASP A 503 -16.86 6.00 -25.30
N LYS A 504 -16.74 7.09 -24.54
CA LYS A 504 -17.78 8.13 -24.40
C LYS A 504 -18.19 8.76 -25.75
N ASN A 505 -17.40 8.57 -26.81
CA ASN A 505 -17.67 9.10 -28.14
C ASN A 505 -18.39 8.10 -29.07
N LYS A 506 -18.60 6.83 -28.66
CA LYS A 506 -19.53 5.97 -29.38
C LYS A 506 -20.93 6.51 -29.15
N GLN A 507 -21.50 7.10 -30.21
CA GLN A 507 -22.89 7.54 -30.25
C GLN A 507 -23.76 6.50 -29.56
N HIS A 508 -24.36 6.89 -28.43
CA HIS A 508 -25.44 6.13 -27.83
C HIS A 508 -26.48 5.90 -28.93
N CYS A 509 -27.03 4.67 -29.02
CA CYS A 509 -28.29 4.53 -29.72
C CYS A 509 -29.26 5.47 -29.01
N ASP A 510 -29.91 6.35 -29.77
CA ASP A 510 -30.93 7.25 -29.25
C ASP A 510 -31.93 6.45 -28.40
N LEU A 511 -32.53 7.11 -27.42
CA LEU A 511 -33.58 6.58 -26.53
C LEU A 511 -34.81 5.99 -27.27
N ASP A 512 -34.82 6.07 -28.61
CA ASP A 512 -35.81 5.49 -29.52
C ASP A 512 -35.33 4.23 -30.29
N CYS A 513 -34.28 3.54 -29.83
CA CYS A 513 -33.85 2.24 -30.35
C CYS A 513 -34.95 1.18 -30.08
N LYS A 514 -35.99 1.15 -30.93
CA LYS A 514 -37.03 0.12 -30.92
C LYS A 514 -36.35 -1.22 -31.11
N GLY A 515 -36.51 -2.10 -30.12
CA GLY A 515 -36.04 -3.47 -30.19
C GLY A 515 -36.49 -4.11 -31.50
N ASN A 516 -35.53 -4.70 -32.23
CA ASN A 516 -35.84 -5.60 -33.34
C ASN A 516 -36.51 -6.85 -32.77
N GLU A 517 -37.82 -6.79 -32.53
CA GLU A 517 -38.69 -7.94 -32.58
C GLU A 517 -38.85 -8.36 -34.05
N THR A 518 -37.91 -9.13 -34.56
CA THR A 518 -38.18 -10.01 -35.71
C THR A 518 -38.69 -11.34 -35.21
N THR A 519 -39.92 -11.36 -34.70
CA THR A 519 -40.76 -12.56 -34.76
C THR A 519 -41.52 -12.53 -36.07
N GLN A 520 -41.18 -13.48 -36.95
CA GLN A 520 -42.02 -13.89 -38.06
C GLN A 520 -43.44 -14.15 -37.53
N ASN A 521 -44.45 -13.45 -38.06
CA ASN A 521 -45.71 -14.10 -38.36
C ASN A 521 -46.58 -13.27 -39.31
N ASN A 522 -47.18 -14.02 -40.23
CA ASN A 522 -47.98 -13.58 -41.36
C ASN A 522 -49.31 -12.94 -40.95
N GLY A 523 -49.66 -11.86 -41.64
CA GLY A 523 -50.98 -11.67 -42.26
C GLY A 523 -52.22 -11.59 -41.38
N LYS A 524 -52.76 -10.37 -41.27
CA LYS A 524 -54.16 -9.95 -41.55
C LYS A 524 -54.53 -8.79 -40.63
N GLY A 525 -54.90 -7.67 -41.24
CA GLY A 525 -55.13 -6.41 -40.55
C GLY A 525 -56.50 -6.30 -39.89
N THR A 526 -56.63 -5.25 -39.08
CA THR A 526 -57.84 -4.41 -38.99
C THR A 526 -57.46 -3.10 -38.29
N ARG A 527 -57.96 -1.99 -38.84
CA ARG A 527 -57.95 -0.62 -38.28
C ARG A 527 -58.53 -0.60 -36.86
N TYR A 528 -58.07 0.31 -35.99
CA TYR A 528 -58.97 1.24 -35.26
C TYR A 528 -58.22 2.43 -34.61
N ASN A 529 -58.78 3.60 -34.90
CA ASN A 529 -58.68 4.99 -34.43
C ASN A 529 -57.76 5.44 -33.28
N GLU A 530 -57.05 6.52 -33.60
CA GLU A 530 -56.71 7.65 -32.72
C GLU A 530 -57.96 8.28 -32.09
N ASN A 531 -57.92 8.54 -30.78
CA ASN A 531 -58.37 9.79 -30.15
C ASN A 531 -58.37 9.62 -28.63
N GLN A 532 -57.41 10.25 -27.94
CA GLN A 532 -57.64 11.19 -26.83
C GLN A 532 -56.31 11.56 -26.14
N LYS A 533 -56.05 12.87 -26.14
CA LYS A 533 -54.94 13.57 -25.46
C LYS A 533 -55.40 14.02 -24.04
N PRO A 534 -54.50 14.60 -23.20
CA PRO A 534 -54.33 14.24 -21.80
C PRO A 534 -54.86 15.30 -20.82
N SER A 535 -54.84 14.98 -19.51
CA SER A 535 -54.98 15.99 -18.44
C SER A 535 -53.85 15.89 -17.42
N ASP A 536 -52.97 16.90 -17.48
CA ASP A 536 -52.39 17.71 -16.41
C ASP A 536 -52.23 17.14 -15.00
N TYR A 537 -51.00 17.19 -14.47
CA TYR A 537 -50.74 17.65 -13.10
C TYR A 537 -49.41 18.40 -12.99
N VAL A 538 -49.51 19.59 -12.41
CA VAL A 538 -48.52 20.68 -12.30
C VAL A 538 -47.78 20.63 -10.95
N LYS A 539 -46.50 21.01 -10.98
CA LYS A 539 -45.56 21.16 -9.85
C LYS A 539 -45.74 22.50 -9.08
N PRO A 540 -45.14 22.65 -7.88
CA PRO A 540 -45.66 23.47 -6.78
C PRO A 540 -45.14 24.91 -6.76
N ASP A 541 -45.88 25.77 -6.06
CA ASP A 541 -45.50 27.17 -5.82
C ASP A 541 -45.06 27.43 -4.36
N LYS A 542 -44.09 28.33 -4.23
CA LYS A 542 -43.49 28.85 -3.00
C LYS A 542 -44.30 30.06 -2.53
N THR A 543 -44.49 30.24 -1.22
CA THR A 543 -44.48 31.58 -0.61
C THR A 543 -44.28 31.54 0.90
N ALA A 544 -43.45 32.47 1.37
CA ALA A 544 -43.08 32.68 2.75
C ALA A 544 -44.13 33.47 3.55
N LYS A 545 -44.14 33.34 4.89
CA LYS A 545 -44.51 34.43 5.81
C LYS A 545 -43.91 34.29 7.21
N LYS A 546 -43.58 35.48 7.75
CA LYS A 546 -42.86 35.86 8.98
C LYS A 546 -43.68 35.75 10.29
N LYS A 547 -42.92 35.80 11.41
CA LYS A 547 -43.25 36.24 12.80
C LYS A 547 -44.07 35.24 13.63
N LYS A 548 -43.89 35.04 14.95
CA LYS A 548 -43.43 35.91 16.06
C LYS A 548 -42.96 35.06 17.27
N THR A 549 -42.26 35.74 18.18
CA THR A 549 -41.70 35.36 19.49
C THR A 549 -42.71 34.89 20.57
N ASN A 550 -42.29 34.03 21.51
CA ASN A 550 -42.24 34.27 22.98
C ASN A 550 -41.98 33.01 23.86
N SER A 551 -41.03 33.15 24.80
CA SER A 551 -40.94 32.66 26.21
C SER A 551 -41.28 31.20 26.64
N ILE A 552 -40.24 30.44 27.04
CA ILE A 552 -39.90 29.87 28.40
C ILE A 552 -41.05 29.71 29.42
N PRO A 553 -41.08 28.67 30.29
CA PRO A 553 -39.96 27.89 30.86
C PRO A 553 -39.69 26.50 30.31
#